data_AF-A0AAX4Y313-F1
#
_entry.id   AF-A0AAX4Y313-F1
#
_cell.length_a   1.000
_cell.length_b   1.000
_cell.length_c   1.000
_cell.angle_alpha   90.00
_cell.angle_beta   90.00
_cell.angle_gamma   90.00
#
_symmetry.space_group_name_H-M   'P 1'
#
loop_
_entity.id
_entity.type
_entity.pdbx_description
1 polymer ?
#
loop_
_entity_poly.entity_id
_entity_poly.type
_entity_poly.pdbx_seq_one_letter_code
_entity_poly.pdbx_strand_id
1 'polypeptide(L)' 'IIIWKEAALASFVAENKIGVCIDSLEEIDSILSSISTESYDEMVRNIKEINKKIASGYYFKRAVENAESLLQLT' A
#
# COMPACT_ATOMS: atom_id res chain seq x y z
N ILE A 1 -5.26 2.84 5.60
CA ILE A 1 -4.33 1.94 6.33
C ILE A 1 -3.44 2.82 7.21
N ILE A 2 -3.06 2.38 8.40
CA ILE A 2 -2.03 3.03 9.23
C ILE A 2 -0.91 2.00 9.41
N ILE A 3 0.32 2.34 9.06
CA ILE A 3 1.46 1.42 9.07
C ILE A 3 2.69 2.09 9.66
N TRP A 4 3.52 1.33 10.39
CA TRP A 4 4.82 1.81 10.84
C TRP A 4 5.72 2.12 9.64
N LYS A 5 6.43 3.26 9.67
CA LYS A 5 7.17 3.81 8.52
C LYS A 5 8.35 2.96 8.07
N GLU A 6 8.91 2.15 8.96
CA GLU A 6 10.01 1.24 8.70
C GLU A 6 9.52 -0.18 8.36
N ALA A 7 8.21 -0.41 8.31
CA ALA A 7 7.67 -1.66 7.83
C ALA A 7 8.01 -1.86 6.33
N ALA A 8 8.27 -3.10 5.93
CA ALA A 8 8.59 -3.43 4.55
C ALA A 8 7.53 -2.98 3.52
N LEU A 9 6.27 -2.83 3.94
CA LEU A 9 5.16 -2.38 3.10
C LEU A 9 4.87 -0.87 3.20
N ALA A 10 5.65 -0.11 3.96
CA ALA A 10 5.41 1.33 4.13
C ALA A 10 5.57 2.10 2.81
N SER A 11 6.61 1.79 2.02
CA SER A 11 6.79 2.36 0.68
C SER A 11 5.59 2.06 -0.22
N PHE A 12 5.11 0.82 -0.23
CA PHE A 12 3.92 0.44 -0.99
C PHE A 12 2.68 1.24 -0.59
N VAL A 13 2.45 1.45 0.71
CA VAL A 13 1.32 2.24 1.21
C VAL A 13 1.45 3.72 0.80
N ALA A 14 2.64 4.29 0.91
CA ALA A 14 2.91 5.69 0.56
C ALA A 14 2.81 5.94 -0.96
N GLU A 15 3.47 5.11 -1.78
CA GLU A 15 3.49 5.23 -3.24
C GLU A 15 2.09 5.09 -3.85
N ASN A 16 1.28 4.18 -3.31
CA ASN A 16 -0.10 4.00 -3.78
C ASN A 16 -1.10 4.93 -3.08
N LYS A 17 -0.65 5.75 -2.12
CA LYS A 17 -1.48 6.68 -1.34
C LYS A 17 -2.76 6.01 -0.80
N ILE A 18 -2.60 4.89 -0.10
CA ILE A 18 -3.70 4.08 0.44
C ILE A 18 -3.77 4.10 1.98
N GLY A 19 -2.99 4.98 2.59
CA GLY A 19 -2.88 5.08 4.04
C GLY A 19 -1.80 6.07 4.46
N VAL A 20 -1.55 6.08 5.76
CA VAL A 20 -0.54 6.91 6.41
C VAL A 20 0.56 6.04 6.99
N CYS A 21 1.80 6.48 6.83
CA CYS A 21 2.97 5.88 7.45
C CYS A 21 3.31 6.69 8.69
N ILE A 22 3.45 6.02 9.83
CA ILE A 22 3.71 6.66 11.12
C ILE A 22 5.03 6.19 11.71
N ASP A 23 5.80 7.11 12.30
CA ASP A 23 7.03 6.83 13.05
C ASP A 23 6.68 6.28 14.46
N SER A 24 5.56 6.73 15.07
CA SER A 24 5.10 6.26 16.39
C SER A 24 3.58 6.42 16.57
N LEU A 25 3.02 5.85 17.65
CA LEU A 25 1.59 6.05 17.98
C LEU A 25 1.29 7.47 18.49
N GLU A 26 2.30 8.20 18.97
CA GLU A 26 2.13 9.53 19.60
C GLU A 26 1.68 10.59 18.58
N GLU A 27 1.97 10.40 17.30
CA GLU A 27 1.61 11.32 16.22
C GLU A 27 0.26 11.02 15.55
N ILE A 28 -0.43 9.93 15.94
CA ILE A 28 -1.69 9.52 15.31
C ILE A 28 -2.74 10.62 15.36
N ASP A 29 -2.97 11.23 16.52
CA ASP A 29 -4.00 12.25 16.67
C ASP A 29 -3.75 13.46 15.77
N SER A 30 -2.49 13.91 15.70
CA SER A 30 -2.07 15.00 14.83
C SER A 30 -2.30 14.64 13.36
N ILE A 31 -1.88 13.46 12.93
CA ILE A 31 -2.02 13.01 11.55
C ILE A 31 -3.50 12.91 11.18
N LEU A 32 -4.31 12.21 11.99
CA LEU A 32 -5.73 12.03 11.71
C LEU A 32 -6.48 13.37 11.64
N SER A 33 -6.14 14.34 12.49
CA SER A 33 -6.73 15.68 12.45
C SER A 33 -6.35 16.49 11.20
N SER A 34 -5.21 16.19 10.58
CA SER A 34 -4.71 16.87 9.39
C SER A 34 -5.28 16.32 8.07
N ILE A 35 -5.91 15.13 8.10
CA ILE A 35 -6.47 14.50 6.91
C ILE A 35 -7.73 15.25 6.49
N SER A 36 -7.68 15.89 5.33
CA SER A 36 -8.86 16.48 4.70
C SER A 36 -9.78 15.41 4.13
N THR A 37 -11.06 15.74 3.97
CA THR A 37 -12.04 14.88 3.28
C THR A 37 -11.56 14.48 1.88
N GLU A 38 -10.98 15.43 1.14
CA GLU A 38 -10.47 15.19 -0.21
C GLU A 38 -9.32 14.18 -0.23
N SER A 39 -8.38 14.29 0.72
CA SER A 39 -7.28 13.34 0.87
C SER A 39 -7.81 11.95 1.25
N TYR A 40 -8.80 11.87 2.13
CA TYR A 40 -9.45 10.61 2.48
C TYR A 40 -10.16 9.97 1.28
N ASP A 41 -10.88 10.75 0.49
CA ASP A 41 -11.56 10.26 -0.71
C ASP A 41 -10.57 9.81 -1.81
N GLU A 42 -9.40 10.45 -1.91
CA GLU A 42 -8.29 9.96 -2.73
C GLU A 42 -7.82 8.58 -2.25
N MET A 43 -7.56 8.42 -0.95
CA MET A 43 -7.15 7.13 -0.37
C MET A 43 -8.18 6.02 -0.66
N VAL A 44 -9.48 6.32 -0.49
CA VAL A 44 -10.58 5.37 -0.75
C VAL A 44 -10.65 4.99 -2.23
N ARG A 45 -10.43 5.93 -3.16
CA ARG A 45 -10.37 5.60 -4.60
C ARG A 45 -9.17 4.72 -4.92
N ASN A 46 -7.99 5.05 -4.41
CA ASN A 46 -6.78 4.31 -4.69
C ASN A 46 -6.84 2.88 -4.14
N ILE A 47 -7.32 2.69 -2.92
CA ILE A 47 -7.44 1.35 -2.32
C ILE A 47 -8.44 0.46 -3.07
N LYS A 48 -9.49 1.04 -3.69
CA LYS A 48 -10.41 0.27 -4.54
C LYS A 48 -9.70 -0.34 -5.75
N GLU A 49 -8.78 0.40 -6.38
CA GLU A 49 -7.99 -0.13 -7.51
C GLU A 49 -6.99 -1.20 -7.05
N ILE A 50 -6.35 -1.00 -5.90
CA ILE A 50 -5.46 -2.01 -5.30
C ILE A 50 -6.23 -3.27 -4.93
N ASN A 51 -7.44 -3.14 -4.37
CA ASN A 51 -8.29 -4.28 -4.03
C ASN A 51 -8.67 -5.12 -5.26
N LYS A 52 -8.94 -4.49 -6.42
CA LYS A 52 -9.16 -5.24 -7.68
C LYS A 52 -7.94 -6.10 -8.05
N LYS A 53 -6.73 -5.56 -7.91
CA LYS A 53 -5.48 -6.31 -8.14
C LYS A 53 -5.31 -7.46 -7.14
N ILE A 54 -5.56 -7.23 -5.86
CA ILE A 54 -5.47 -8.27 -4.83
C ILE A 54 -6.50 -9.38 -5.12
N ALA A 55 -7.77 -9.01 -5.33
CA ALA A 55 -8.85 -9.96 -5.55
C ALA A 55 -8.67 -10.81 -6.82
N SER A 56 -8.03 -10.26 -7.86
CA SER A 56 -7.70 -11.01 -9.08
C SER A 56 -6.45 -11.90 -8.96
N GLY A 57 -5.77 -11.88 -7.80
CA GLY A 57 -4.51 -12.58 -7.56
C GLY A 57 -3.32 -11.97 -8.29
N TYR A 58 -3.41 -10.72 -8.74
CA TYR A 58 -2.40 -10.07 -9.60
C TYR A 58 -0.99 -10.15 -9.01
N TYR A 59 -0.80 -9.75 -7.75
CA TYR A 59 0.52 -9.70 -7.12
C TYR A 59 1.15 -11.08 -6.96
N PHE A 60 0.34 -12.09 -6.62
CA PHE A 60 0.78 -13.48 -6.53
C PHE A 60 1.20 -14.01 -7.89
N LYS A 61 0.36 -13.85 -8.91
CA LYS A 61 0.65 -14.29 -10.29
C LYS A 61 1.94 -13.67 -10.80
N ARG A 62 2.10 -12.35 -10.63
CA ARG A 62 3.34 -11.62 -10.97
C ARG A 62 4.57 -12.18 -10.28
N ALA A 63 4.47 -12.52 -8.99
CA ALA A 63 5.59 -13.08 -8.25
C ALA A 63 5.99 -14.46 -8.78
N VAL A 64 5.00 -15.31 -9.11
CA VAL A 64 5.23 -16.63 -9.73
C VAL A 64 5.84 -16.50 -11.12
N GLU A 65 5.27 -15.66 -11.99
CA GLU A 65 5.78 -15.38 -13.34
C GLU A 65 7.25 -14.91 -13.30
N ASN A 66 7.57 -14.00 -12.37
CA ASN A 66 8.94 -13.53 -12.18
C ASN A 66 9.87 -14.66 -11.73
N ALA A 67 9.43 -15.52 -10.81
CA ALA A 67 10.23 -16.66 -10.34
C ALA A 67 10.47 -17.68 -11.47
N GLU A 68 9.44 -18.01 -12.26
CA GLU A 68 9.54 -18.90 -13.42
C GLU A 68 10.50 -18.34 -14.48
N SER A 69 10.41 -17.04 -14.78
CA SER A 69 11.29 -16.38 -15.74
C SER A 69 12.77 -16.44 -15.32
N LEU A 70 13.07 -16.38 -14.02
CA LEU A 70 14.43 -16.51 -13.51
C LEU A 70 14.97 -17.93 -13.69
N LEU A 71 14.11 -18.95 -13.58
CA LEU A 71 14.50 -20.35 -13.75
C LEU A 71 14.70 -20.72 -15.23
N GLN A 72 13.95 -20.09 -16.15
CA GLN A 72 14.07 -20.31 -17.60
C GLN A 72 15.26 -19.58 -18.25
N LEU A 73 16.01 -18.78 -17.47
CA LEU A 73 17.23 -18.08 -17.90
C LEU A 73 18.52 -18.89 -17.63
N THR A 74 18.40 -20.19 -17.35
CA THR A 74 19.48 -21.20 -17.35
C THR A 74 19.19 -22.26 -18.40
#